data_AF-A0A7C0Z0Q5-F1
#
_entry.id   AF-A0A7C0Z0Q5-F1
#
_cell.length_a   1.000
_cell.length_b   1.000
_cell.length_c   1.000
_cell.angle_alpha   90.00
_cell.angle_beta   90.00
_cell.angle_gamma   90.00
#
_symmetry.space_group_name_H-M   'P 1'
#
loop_
_entity.id
_entity.type
_entity.pdbx_description
1 polymer ?
#
loop_
_entity_poly.entity_id
_entity_poly.type
_entity_poly.pdbx_seq_one_letter_code
_entity_poly.pdbx_strand_id
1 'polypeptide(L)'
;MPDDVKRAARKIDYMLDECLSELKKYTKQASNLSSKKLGKKVLIEIQQRMQKNLKSRGGTMYTAISVVSAAIKLAHLKDMLTSQGVEAAKKYIEKLELDKSKSAAKIRSNKMYRQVRKEILISAGKKPKLEVLKNTLIKHFESNPDGRVMIFAEYRDTIDFLISEISGIEGVKAKKFIGQAKGSGNGMSQEEQKKTLEDFRDGKFNVLVSTSIGEEGIDIPSTTLVLFYEPVPSAIRYIQRRGRTARDGMPGDVIILIMRGSRDEAYYWSSINKEKKMHRQIYKLKKELEAHAGKKIVIKKVDKKGQTKLDSFVA
;
A
#
# COMPACT_ATOMS: atom_id res chain seq x y z
N MET A 1 -6.27 -12.50 -1.29
CA MET A 1 -6.20 -12.53 0.19
C MET A 1 -6.51 -13.94 0.66
N PRO A 2 -5.72 -14.51 1.57
CA PRO A 2 -6.00 -15.82 2.18
C PRO A 2 -7.41 -15.88 2.78
N ASP A 3 -8.07 -17.04 2.72
CA ASP A 3 -9.47 -17.18 3.14
C ASP A 3 -9.65 -16.96 4.64
N ASP A 4 -8.70 -17.38 5.46
CA ASP A 4 -8.67 -17.12 6.90
C ASP A 4 -8.60 -15.62 7.20
N VAL A 5 -7.71 -14.88 6.53
CA VAL A 5 -7.60 -13.42 6.62
C VAL A 5 -8.90 -12.75 6.18
N LYS A 6 -9.50 -13.21 5.07
CA LYS A 6 -10.76 -12.69 4.54
C LYS A 6 -11.94 -12.92 5.49
N ARG A 7 -12.04 -14.09 6.11
CA ARG A 7 -13.06 -14.40 7.12
C ARG A 7 -12.91 -13.52 8.34
N ALA A 8 -11.70 -13.40 8.90
CA ALA A 8 -11.44 -12.55 10.05
C ALA A 8 -11.73 -11.06 9.74
N ALA A 9 -11.33 -10.57 8.56
CA ALA A 9 -11.60 -9.20 8.13
C ALA A 9 -13.11 -8.89 8.04
N ARG A 10 -13.92 -9.83 7.53
CA ARG A 10 -15.39 -9.68 7.48
C ARG A 10 -16.02 -9.61 8.87
N LYS A 11 -15.52 -10.39 9.82
CA LYS A 11 -15.96 -10.34 11.22
C LYS A 11 -15.60 -9.01 11.88
N ILE A 12 -14.43 -8.46 11.55
CA ILE A 12 -14.05 -7.10 12.00
C ILE A 12 -14.97 -6.04 11.38
N ASP A 13 -15.33 -6.18 10.10
CA ASP A 13 -16.29 -5.28 9.44
C ASP A 13 -17.67 -5.30 10.11
N TYR A 14 -18.15 -6.48 10.48
CA TYR A 14 -19.39 -6.61 11.24
C TYR A 14 -19.32 -5.86 12.58
N MET A 15 -18.24 -6.04 13.37
CA MET A 15 -18.06 -5.32 14.63
C MET A 15 -17.91 -3.80 14.43
N LEU A 16 -17.32 -3.37 13.32
CA LEU A 16 -17.26 -1.95 12.95
C LEU A 16 -18.66 -1.40 12.67
N ASP A 17 -19.48 -2.13 11.91
CA ASP A 17 -20.86 -1.73 11.62
C ASP A 17 -21.73 -1.71 12.89
N GLU A 18 -21.51 -2.61 13.85
CA GLU A 18 -22.14 -2.54 15.19
C GLU A 18 -21.76 -1.24 15.92
N CYS A 19 -20.47 -0.89 15.95
CA CYS A 19 -20.01 0.36 16.54
C CYS A 19 -20.62 1.58 15.83
N LEU A 20 -20.65 1.59 14.49
CA LEU A 20 -21.24 2.67 13.71
C LEU A 20 -22.75 2.80 13.96
N SER A 21 -23.46 1.68 14.09
CA SER A 21 -24.88 1.65 14.42
C SER A 21 -25.15 2.26 15.79
N GLU A 22 -24.34 1.90 16.80
CA GLU A 22 -24.43 2.51 18.13
C GLU A 22 -24.10 4.02 18.10
N LEU A 23 -23.14 4.45 17.28
CA LEU A 23 -22.80 5.87 17.11
C LEU A 23 -23.91 6.73 16.52
N LYS A 24 -24.84 6.15 15.74
CA LYS A 24 -26.00 6.88 15.20
C LYS A 24 -26.87 7.48 16.30
N LYS A 25 -26.88 6.89 17.50
CA LYS A 25 -27.58 7.42 18.68
C LYS A 25 -26.99 8.75 19.16
N TYR A 26 -25.74 9.04 18.83
CA TYR A 26 -24.98 10.18 19.35
C TYR A 26 -24.63 11.21 18.26
N THR A 27 -24.60 10.82 16.98
CA THR A 27 -24.30 11.74 15.87
C THR A 27 -24.94 11.33 14.55
N LYS A 28 -25.60 12.29 13.88
CA LYS A 28 -26.15 12.11 12.52
C LYS A 28 -25.06 11.84 11.47
N GLN A 29 -23.80 12.18 11.74
CA GLN A 29 -22.68 11.92 10.81
C GLN A 29 -22.38 10.42 10.64
N ALA A 30 -22.76 9.60 11.62
CA ALA A 30 -22.62 8.15 11.53
C ALA A 30 -23.68 7.50 10.62
N SER A 31 -24.75 8.22 10.26
CA SER A 31 -25.87 7.66 9.49
C SER A 31 -25.47 7.17 8.10
N ASN A 32 -24.50 7.82 7.46
CA ASN A 32 -24.04 7.49 6.10
C ASN A 32 -22.74 6.68 6.07
N LEU A 33 -22.24 6.24 7.23
CA LEU A 33 -21.00 5.47 7.33
C LEU A 33 -21.27 3.97 7.31
N SER A 34 -20.35 3.24 6.66
CA SER A 34 -20.30 1.78 6.65
C SER A 34 -18.84 1.34 6.65
N SER A 35 -18.56 0.20 7.29
CA SER A 35 -17.27 -0.49 7.30
C SER A 35 -16.60 -0.58 5.92
N LYS A 36 -17.38 -0.68 4.83
CA LYS A 36 -16.89 -0.77 3.45
C LYS A 36 -16.33 0.54 2.88
N LYS A 37 -16.74 1.71 3.39
CA LYS A 37 -16.34 3.04 2.89
C LYS A 37 -15.58 3.86 3.94
N LEU A 38 -15.21 3.25 5.06
CA LEU A 38 -14.71 3.96 6.23
C LEU A 38 -13.21 4.22 6.15
N GLY A 39 -12.81 5.49 6.01
CA GLY A 39 -11.44 5.91 6.22
C GLY A 39 -11.17 6.20 7.71
N LYS A 40 -9.99 5.80 8.23
CA LYS A 40 -9.57 6.09 9.63
C LYS A 40 -9.68 7.58 9.99
N LYS A 41 -9.41 8.47 9.03
CA LYS A 41 -9.52 9.93 9.17
C LYS A 41 -10.92 10.37 9.60
N VAL A 42 -11.97 9.78 9.02
CA VAL A 42 -13.37 10.12 9.34
C VAL A 42 -13.70 9.81 10.79
N LEU A 43 -13.25 8.65 11.31
CA LEU A 43 -13.46 8.28 12.70
C LEU A 43 -12.72 9.23 13.66
N ILE A 44 -11.50 9.64 13.32
CA ILE A 44 -10.72 10.61 14.11
C ILE A 44 -11.43 11.97 14.16
N GLU A 45 -11.93 12.45 13.03
CA GLU A 45 -12.69 13.71 12.97
C GLU A 45 -13.96 13.67 13.84
N ILE A 46 -14.68 12.54 13.84
CA ILE A 46 -15.84 12.34 14.72
C ILE A 46 -15.40 12.36 16.19
N GLN A 47 -14.32 11.65 16.54
CA GLN A 47 -13.79 11.60 17.90
C GLN A 47 -13.42 13.00 18.42
N GLN A 48 -12.70 13.79 17.62
CA GLN A 48 -12.26 15.14 17.98
C GLN A 48 -13.44 16.07 18.22
N ARG A 49 -14.48 16.00 17.38
CA ARG A 49 -15.71 16.77 17.58
C ARG A 49 -16.42 16.36 18.86
N MET A 50 -16.51 15.06 19.14
CA MET A 50 -17.11 14.55 20.37
C MET A 50 -16.36 15.04 21.61
N GLN A 51 -15.03 15.06 21.57
CA GLN A 51 -14.19 15.58 22.66
C GLN A 51 -14.34 17.09 22.86
N LYS A 52 -14.49 17.88 21.79
CA LYS A 52 -14.75 19.33 21.93
C LYS A 52 -16.07 19.62 22.64
N ASN A 53 -17.08 18.77 22.42
CA ASN A 53 -18.41 18.89 23.01
C ASN A 53 -18.55 18.20 24.38
N LEU A 54 -17.45 17.74 25.00
CA LEU A 54 -17.50 17.09 26.32
C LEU A 54 -18.05 18.00 27.42
N LYS A 55 -17.76 19.30 27.32
CA LYS A 55 -18.04 20.29 28.36
C LYS A 55 -19.54 20.51 28.61
N SER A 56 -20.43 20.00 27.75
CA SER A 56 -21.86 20.32 27.78
C SER A 56 -22.82 19.15 28.02
N ARG A 57 -22.37 17.87 28.06
CA ARG A 57 -23.31 16.71 28.03
C ARG A 57 -23.00 15.45 28.88
N GLY A 58 -22.13 15.52 29.90
CA GLY A 58 -22.03 14.46 30.94
C GLY A 58 -21.75 13.02 30.44
N GLY A 59 -22.17 12.02 31.24
CA GLY A 59 -21.83 10.59 31.11
C GLY A 59 -22.10 9.94 29.74
N THR A 60 -23.19 10.34 29.06
CA THR A 60 -23.58 9.84 27.73
C THR A 60 -22.53 10.11 26.65
N MET A 61 -21.81 11.23 26.77
CA MET A 61 -20.76 11.60 25.82
C MET A 61 -19.50 10.74 25.98
N TYR A 62 -19.18 10.33 27.22
CA TYR A 62 -18.08 9.40 27.48
C TYR A 62 -18.35 8.02 26.86
N THR A 63 -19.61 7.56 26.88
CA THR A 63 -20.01 6.33 26.19
C THR A 63 -19.80 6.47 24.68
N ALA A 64 -20.30 7.55 24.07
CA ALA A 64 -20.10 7.81 22.63
C ALA A 64 -18.63 7.80 22.21
N ILE A 65 -17.75 8.43 23.02
CA ILE A 65 -16.31 8.47 22.77
C ILE A 65 -15.69 7.09 22.89
N SER A 66 -16.12 6.27 23.85
CA SER A 66 -15.65 4.89 23.97
C SER A 66 -16.01 4.06 22.73
N VAL A 67 -17.18 4.29 22.13
CA VAL A 67 -17.63 3.60 20.92
C VAL A 67 -16.82 4.04 19.70
N VAL A 68 -16.62 5.35 19.47
CA VAL A 68 -15.75 5.83 18.38
C VAL A 68 -14.34 5.28 18.53
N SER A 69 -13.81 5.31 19.76
CA SER A 69 -12.47 4.81 20.03
C SER A 69 -12.35 3.31 19.76
N ALA A 70 -13.40 2.52 20.05
CA ALA A 70 -13.45 1.11 19.72
C ALA A 70 -13.47 0.90 18.20
N ALA A 71 -14.27 1.69 17.47
CA ALA A 71 -14.28 1.65 16.01
C ALA A 71 -12.91 1.98 15.40
N ILE A 72 -12.17 2.96 15.95
CA ILE A 72 -10.81 3.30 15.49
C ILE A 72 -9.85 2.11 15.66
N LYS A 73 -9.91 1.43 16.81
CA LYS A 73 -9.06 0.27 17.11
C LYS A 73 -9.38 -0.92 16.22
N LEU A 74 -10.67 -1.21 15.99
CA LEU A 74 -11.10 -2.25 15.07
C LEU A 74 -10.68 -1.95 13.62
N ALA A 75 -10.84 -0.70 13.18
CA ALA A 75 -10.39 -0.28 11.84
C ALA A 75 -8.86 -0.42 11.70
N HIS A 76 -8.12 -0.14 12.77
CA HIS A 76 -6.67 -0.34 12.77
C HIS A 76 -6.30 -1.83 12.75
N LEU A 77 -6.95 -2.68 13.53
CA LEU A 77 -6.76 -4.14 13.48
C LEU A 77 -7.01 -4.69 12.08
N LYS A 78 -8.09 -4.23 11.43
CA LYS A 78 -8.40 -4.60 10.04
C LYS A 78 -7.26 -4.22 9.11
N ASP A 79 -6.76 -2.98 9.20
CA ASP A 79 -5.64 -2.51 8.36
C ASP A 79 -4.34 -3.28 8.62
N MET A 80 -4.02 -3.60 9.89
CA MET A 80 -2.86 -4.46 10.19
C MET A 80 -3.02 -5.82 9.51
N LEU A 81 -4.19 -6.43 9.65
CA LEU A 81 -4.47 -7.75 9.09
C LEU A 81 -4.46 -7.77 7.55
N THR A 82 -5.10 -6.79 6.90
CA THR A 82 -5.30 -6.82 5.44
C THR A 82 -4.20 -6.14 4.64
N SER A 83 -3.48 -5.18 5.24
CA SER A 83 -2.43 -4.42 4.58
C SER A 83 -1.03 -4.87 4.99
N GLN A 84 -0.78 -5.13 6.28
CA GLN A 84 0.56 -5.46 6.79
C GLN A 84 0.77 -6.97 7.01
N GLY A 85 -0.30 -7.74 7.21
CA GLY A 85 -0.26 -9.18 7.39
C GLY A 85 -0.61 -9.65 8.79
N VAL A 86 -0.62 -10.96 8.95
CA VAL A 86 -1.08 -11.65 10.16
C VAL A 86 -0.19 -11.33 11.37
N GLU A 87 1.12 -11.27 11.18
CA GLU A 87 2.09 -10.99 12.25
C GLU A 87 1.88 -9.59 12.86
N ALA A 88 1.63 -8.59 12.01
CA ALA A 88 1.31 -7.24 12.46
C ALA A 88 -0.01 -7.21 13.26
N ALA A 89 -1.02 -7.96 12.80
CA ALA A 89 -2.27 -8.11 13.53
C ALA A 89 -2.08 -8.83 14.88
N LYS A 90 -1.26 -9.88 14.96
CA LYS A 90 -0.91 -10.58 16.21
C LYS A 90 -0.28 -9.63 17.23
N LYS A 91 0.74 -8.86 16.83
CA LYS A 91 1.38 -7.83 17.68
C LYS A 91 0.39 -6.76 18.14
N TYR A 92 -0.55 -6.35 17.28
CA TYR A 92 -1.56 -5.38 17.67
C TYR A 92 -2.59 -5.94 18.66
N ILE A 93 -2.99 -7.22 18.49
CA ILE A 93 -3.85 -7.92 19.43
C ILE A 93 -3.22 -7.96 20.83
N GLU A 94 -1.93 -8.28 20.95
CA GLU A 94 -1.23 -8.26 22.25
C GLU A 94 -1.35 -6.90 22.94
N LYS A 95 -1.13 -5.80 22.20
CA LYS A 95 -1.31 -4.44 22.71
C LYS A 95 -2.76 -4.17 23.12
N LEU A 96 -3.73 -4.66 22.34
CA LEU A 96 -5.15 -4.50 22.60
C LEU A 96 -5.61 -5.29 23.84
N GLU A 97 -4.98 -6.44 24.12
CA GLU A 97 -5.25 -7.23 25.34
C GLU A 97 -4.81 -6.49 26.60
N LEU A 98 -3.67 -5.80 26.54
CA LEU A 98 -3.11 -5.05 27.67
C LEU A 98 -3.76 -3.67 27.88
N ASP A 99 -4.54 -3.18 26.92
CA ASP A 99 -5.14 -1.85 26.94
C ASP A 99 -6.29 -1.75 27.97
N LYS A 100 -6.11 -0.92 29.00
CA LYS A 100 -7.07 -0.75 30.11
C LYS A 100 -8.24 0.20 29.80
N SER A 101 -8.31 0.79 28.61
CA SER A 101 -9.37 1.75 28.26
C SER A 101 -10.74 1.08 28.09
N LYS A 102 -11.82 1.84 28.35
CA LYS A 102 -13.21 1.38 28.16
C LYS A 102 -13.49 0.88 26.74
N SER A 103 -12.85 1.48 25.74
CA SER A 103 -13.01 1.08 24.34
C SER A 103 -12.37 -0.28 24.03
N ALA A 104 -11.21 -0.57 24.61
CA ALA A 104 -10.58 -1.88 24.45
C ALA A 104 -11.35 -2.96 25.24
N ALA A 105 -11.82 -2.64 26.45
CA ALA A 105 -12.69 -3.53 27.21
C ALA A 105 -13.97 -3.90 26.45
N LYS A 106 -14.60 -2.93 25.76
CA LYS A 106 -15.77 -3.15 24.89
C LYS A 106 -15.47 -4.09 23.72
N ILE A 107 -14.26 -4.01 23.14
CA ILE A 107 -13.84 -4.93 22.08
C ILE A 107 -13.62 -6.33 22.65
N ARG A 108 -12.88 -6.46 23.77
CA ARG A 108 -12.58 -7.76 24.40
C ARG A 108 -13.82 -8.50 24.88
N SER A 109 -14.85 -7.78 25.33
CA SER A 109 -16.11 -8.38 25.76
C SER A 109 -16.93 -8.94 24.59
N ASN A 110 -16.73 -8.46 23.36
CA ASN A 110 -17.46 -8.91 22.18
C ASN A 110 -17.10 -10.37 21.82
N LYS A 111 -18.13 -11.22 21.66
CA LYS A 111 -17.97 -12.65 21.31
C LYS A 111 -17.27 -12.85 19.96
N MET A 112 -17.59 -12.01 18.97
CA MET A 112 -17.00 -12.05 17.63
C MET A 112 -15.51 -11.71 17.68
N TYR A 113 -15.10 -10.75 18.52
CA TYR A 113 -13.69 -10.42 18.71
C TYR A 113 -12.87 -11.62 19.20
N ARG A 114 -13.40 -12.40 20.17
CA ARG A 114 -12.70 -13.60 20.66
C ARG A 114 -12.47 -14.63 19.55
N GLN A 115 -13.43 -14.78 18.63
CA GLN A 115 -13.28 -15.64 17.45
C GLN A 115 -12.21 -15.11 16.50
N VAL A 116 -12.28 -13.82 16.15
CA VAL A 116 -11.29 -13.15 15.28
C VAL A 116 -9.88 -13.28 15.86
N ARG A 117 -9.73 -13.02 17.17
CA ARG A 117 -8.48 -13.18 17.89
C ARG A 117 -7.94 -14.60 17.76
N LYS A 118 -8.76 -15.62 18.03
CA LYS A 118 -8.34 -17.03 17.90
C LYS A 118 -7.89 -17.34 16.47
N GLU A 119 -8.68 -16.95 15.47
CA GLU A 119 -8.37 -17.16 14.05
C GLU A 119 -7.04 -16.52 13.63
N ILE A 120 -6.79 -15.27 14.04
CA ILE A 120 -5.56 -14.56 13.71
C ILE A 120 -4.36 -15.19 14.43
N LEU A 121 -4.50 -15.60 15.69
CA LEU A 121 -3.40 -16.20 16.46
C LEU A 121 -2.97 -17.56 15.90
N ILE A 122 -3.92 -18.39 15.47
CA ILE A 122 -3.62 -19.71 14.87
C ILE A 122 -3.26 -19.66 13.38
N SER A 123 -3.47 -18.53 12.72
CA SER A 123 -3.12 -18.39 11.29
C SER A 123 -1.61 -18.54 11.11
N ALA A 124 -1.23 -19.37 10.14
CA ALA A 124 0.15 -19.65 9.76
C ALA A 124 0.85 -18.45 9.09
N GLY A 125 0.14 -17.34 8.87
CA GLY A 125 0.74 -16.12 8.34
C GLY A 125 1.17 -16.26 6.88
N LYS A 126 0.36 -16.93 6.05
CA LYS A 126 0.62 -17.04 4.60
C LYS A 126 0.91 -15.65 4.01
N LYS A 127 2.00 -15.54 3.24
CA LYS A 127 2.46 -14.28 2.63
C LYS A 127 2.31 -14.33 1.10
N PRO A 128 1.10 -14.34 0.54
CA PRO A 128 0.89 -14.61 -0.89
C PRO A 128 1.56 -13.59 -1.82
N LYS A 129 1.67 -12.31 -1.43
CA LYS A 129 2.43 -11.33 -2.25
C LYS A 129 3.92 -11.68 -2.32
N LEU A 130 4.48 -12.20 -1.23
CA LEU A 130 5.86 -12.66 -1.20
C LEU A 130 6.03 -13.91 -2.06
N GLU A 131 5.13 -14.89 -1.96
CA GLU A 131 5.17 -16.09 -2.80
C GLU A 131 5.11 -15.74 -4.30
N VAL A 132 4.19 -14.85 -4.69
CA VAL A 132 4.10 -14.35 -6.08
C VAL A 132 5.37 -13.60 -6.47
N LEU A 133 5.95 -12.78 -5.58
CA LEU A 133 7.22 -12.10 -5.83
C LEU A 133 8.34 -13.12 -6.10
N LYS A 134 8.54 -14.10 -5.22
CA LYS A 134 9.60 -15.12 -5.37
C LYS A 134 9.44 -15.88 -6.69
N ASN A 135 8.22 -16.34 -6.99
CA ASN A 135 7.92 -17.04 -8.24
C ASN A 135 8.14 -16.16 -9.48
N THR A 136 7.82 -14.87 -9.39
CA THR A 136 8.06 -13.91 -10.49
C THR A 136 9.55 -13.74 -10.74
N LEU A 137 10.36 -13.60 -9.67
CA LEU A 137 11.81 -13.47 -9.79
C LEU A 137 12.44 -14.72 -10.39
N ILE A 138 12.07 -15.91 -9.91
CA ILE A 138 12.55 -17.19 -10.43
C ILE A 138 12.29 -17.28 -11.94
N LYS A 139 11.03 -17.15 -12.37
CA LYS A 139 10.66 -17.21 -13.79
C LYS A 139 11.37 -16.14 -14.64
N HIS A 140 11.53 -14.94 -14.09
CA HIS A 140 12.20 -13.84 -14.78
C HIS A 140 13.67 -14.17 -15.05
N PHE A 141 14.40 -14.66 -14.04
CA PHE A 141 15.83 -14.98 -14.16
C PHE A 141 16.10 -16.29 -14.92
N GLU A 142 15.16 -17.24 -14.93
CA GLU A 142 15.22 -18.39 -15.83
C GLU A 142 15.19 -17.97 -17.31
N SER A 143 14.37 -16.98 -17.64
CA SER A 143 14.21 -16.48 -19.03
C SER A 143 15.21 -15.37 -19.38
N ASN A 144 15.70 -14.63 -18.39
CA ASN A 144 16.60 -13.49 -18.55
C ASN A 144 17.71 -13.53 -17.48
N PRO A 145 18.73 -14.41 -17.61
CA PRO A 145 19.79 -14.56 -16.61
C PRO A 145 20.55 -13.24 -16.33
N ASP A 146 20.79 -12.44 -17.37
CA ASP A 146 21.44 -11.13 -17.28
C ASP A 146 20.46 -9.97 -17.00
N GLY A 147 19.20 -10.31 -16.72
CA GLY A 147 18.15 -9.36 -16.43
C GLY A 147 18.46 -8.52 -15.19
N ARG A 148 17.89 -7.33 -15.13
CA ARG A 148 17.92 -6.47 -13.93
C ARG A 148 16.51 -6.16 -13.49
N VAL A 149 16.26 -6.26 -12.19
CA VAL A 149 14.93 -6.06 -11.61
C VAL A 149 14.93 -4.88 -10.64
N MET A 150 13.92 -4.03 -10.76
CA MET A 150 13.62 -2.99 -9.78
C MET A 150 12.35 -3.35 -9.00
N ILE A 151 12.44 -3.47 -7.68
CA ILE A 151 11.29 -3.71 -6.79
C ILE A 151 10.96 -2.44 -6.01
N PHE A 152 9.69 -2.01 -6.05
CA PHE A 152 9.19 -0.90 -5.25
C PHE A 152 8.32 -1.37 -4.08
N ALA A 153 8.62 -0.89 -2.88
CA ALA A 153 7.76 -0.98 -1.70
C ALA A 153 7.43 0.43 -1.18
N GLU A 154 6.40 0.60 -0.34
CA GLU A 154 6.10 1.93 0.23
C GLU A 154 6.87 2.23 1.53
N TYR A 155 7.25 1.19 2.27
CA TYR A 155 7.83 1.32 3.60
C TYR A 155 9.27 0.77 3.65
N ARG A 156 10.14 1.42 4.45
CA ARG A 156 11.55 1.01 4.61
C ARG A 156 11.68 -0.37 5.25
N ASP A 157 10.92 -0.64 6.30
CA ASP A 157 10.93 -1.95 6.98
C ASP A 157 10.55 -3.09 6.02
N THR A 158 9.67 -2.82 5.04
CA THR A 158 9.32 -3.78 3.98
C THR A 158 10.53 -4.10 3.10
N ILE A 159 11.44 -3.15 2.86
CA ILE A 159 12.63 -3.39 2.02
C ILE A 159 13.56 -4.41 2.65
N ASP A 160 13.95 -4.19 3.91
CA ASP A 160 14.87 -5.10 4.60
C ASP A 160 14.24 -6.49 4.74
N PHE A 161 12.92 -6.54 4.98
CA PHE A 161 12.16 -7.78 4.94
C PHE A 161 12.20 -8.47 3.57
N LEU A 162 11.95 -7.75 2.47
CA LEU A 162 11.96 -8.33 1.14
C LEU A 162 13.35 -8.83 0.74
N ILE A 163 14.41 -8.08 1.06
CA ILE A 163 15.79 -8.47 0.76
C ILE A 163 16.16 -9.77 1.49
N SER A 164 15.81 -9.89 2.78
CA SER A 164 16.09 -11.11 3.54
C SER A 164 15.29 -12.32 3.03
N GLU A 165 14.07 -12.11 2.53
CA GLU A 165 13.24 -13.20 2.00
C GLU A 165 13.64 -13.67 0.59
N ILE A 166 14.21 -12.80 -0.24
CA ILE A 166 14.61 -13.14 -1.63
C ILE A 166 16.09 -13.50 -1.77
N SER A 167 16.92 -13.28 -0.74
CA SER A 167 18.35 -13.58 -0.78
C SER A 167 18.68 -15.07 -0.94
N GLY A 168 17.75 -15.96 -0.58
CA GLY A 168 17.90 -17.41 -0.75
C GLY A 168 17.49 -17.93 -2.14
N ILE A 169 17.06 -17.07 -3.06
CA ILE A 169 16.72 -17.48 -4.42
C ILE A 169 18.02 -17.55 -5.23
N GLU A 170 18.26 -18.68 -5.89
CA GLU A 170 19.41 -18.87 -6.76
C GLU A 170 19.44 -17.80 -7.87
N GLY A 171 20.63 -17.24 -8.13
CA GLY A 171 20.80 -16.18 -9.12
C GLY A 171 20.31 -14.79 -8.68
N VAL A 172 19.68 -14.64 -7.50
CA VAL A 172 19.18 -13.33 -7.02
C VAL A 172 20.18 -12.69 -6.06
N LYS A 173 20.67 -11.51 -6.43
CA LYS A 173 21.47 -10.64 -5.56
C LYS A 173 20.73 -9.31 -5.39
N ALA A 174 20.19 -9.09 -4.20
CA ALA A 174 19.36 -7.93 -3.90
C ALA A 174 20.08 -6.90 -3.03
N LYS A 175 19.93 -5.61 -3.35
CA LYS A 175 20.43 -4.49 -2.53
C LYS A 175 19.35 -3.43 -2.34
N LYS A 176 19.37 -2.77 -1.18
CA LYS A 176 18.44 -1.68 -0.87
C LYS A 176 18.87 -0.38 -1.53
N PHE A 177 17.88 0.42 -1.91
CA PHE A 177 18.06 1.78 -2.41
C PHE A 177 16.98 2.70 -1.83
N ILE A 178 17.34 3.46 -0.81
CA ILE A 178 16.43 4.35 -0.10
C ILE A 178 16.86 5.81 -0.27
N GLY A 179 15.89 6.72 -0.13
CA GLY A 179 16.14 8.16 -0.20
C GLY A 179 17.08 8.65 0.91
N GLN A 180 17.45 9.93 0.84
CA GLN A 180 18.38 10.53 1.80
C GLN A 180 17.80 10.52 3.22
N ALA A 181 18.69 10.49 4.21
CA ALA A 181 18.30 10.68 5.59
C ALA A 181 17.82 12.13 5.78
N LYS A 182 16.58 12.34 6.23
CA LYS A 182 16.16 13.64 6.76
C LYS A 182 16.23 13.56 8.28
N GLY A 183 17.17 14.29 8.88
CA GLY A 183 17.42 14.27 10.33
C GLY A 183 18.09 12.97 10.80
N SER A 184 17.75 12.51 12.01
CA SER A 184 18.33 11.33 12.69
C SER A 184 17.92 9.95 12.11
N GLY A 185 17.58 9.89 10.82
CA GLY A 185 17.01 8.69 10.19
C GLY A 185 18.01 7.82 9.41
N ASN A 186 17.67 6.54 9.24
CA ASN A 186 18.37 5.57 8.38
C ASN A 186 18.05 5.82 6.90
N GLY A 187 18.79 6.71 6.23
CA GLY A 187 18.75 6.94 4.77
C GLY A 187 20.14 6.76 4.14
N MET A 188 20.23 6.77 2.81
CA MET A 188 21.52 6.68 2.12
C MET A 188 22.03 8.08 1.77
N SER A 189 23.32 8.32 1.98
CA SER A 189 24.02 9.50 1.44
C SER A 189 24.02 9.48 -0.10
N GLN A 190 24.27 10.65 -0.72
CA GLN A 190 24.37 10.74 -2.18
C GLN A 190 25.50 9.87 -2.74
N GLU A 191 26.63 9.77 -2.03
CA GLU A 191 27.76 8.94 -2.41
C GLU A 191 27.41 7.44 -2.37
N GLU A 192 26.74 6.99 -1.30
CA GLU A 192 26.25 5.61 -1.21
C GLU A 192 25.22 5.29 -2.30
N GLN A 193 24.35 6.24 -2.63
CA GLN A 193 23.39 6.09 -3.73
C GLN A 193 24.11 5.95 -5.07
N LYS A 194 25.09 6.81 -5.35
CA LYS A 194 25.90 6.76 -6.58
C LYS A 194 26.63 5.43 -6.70
N LYS A 195 27.37 5.03 -5.66
CA LYS A 195 28.10 3.75 -5.61
C LYS A 195 27.17 2.55 -5.79
N THR A 196 26.00 2.57 -5.14
CA THR A 196 25.02 1.48 -5.28
C THR A 196 24.48 1.36 -6.70
N LEU A 197 24.31 2.48 -7.40
CA LEU A 197 23.87 2.48 -8.79
C LEU A 197 24.99 2.10 -9.76
N GLU A 198 26.24 2.46 -9.48
CA GLU A 198 27.41 1.97 -10.21
C GLU A 198 27.54 0.44 -10.06
N ASP A 199 27.51 -0.07 -8.82
CA ASP A 199 27.49 -1.51 -8.55
C ASP A 199 26.33 -2.24 -9.28
N PHE A 200 25.17 -1.58 -9.42
CA PHE A 200 24.02 -2.12 -10.17
C PHE A 200 24.24 -2.10 -11.69
N ARG A 201 24.89 -1.06 -12.23
CA ARG A 201 25.29 -0.98 -13.64
C ARG A 201 26.29 -2.07 -13.98
N ASP A 202 27.27 -2.27 -13.11
CA ASP A 202 28.35 -3.25 -13.25
C ASP A 202 27.89 -4.70 -13.02
N GLY A 203 26.61 -4.92 -12.66
CA GLY A 203 26.06 -6.26 -12.45
C GLY A 203 26.54 -6.95 -11.17
N LYS A 204 27.14 -6.23 -10.21
CA LYS A 204 27.55 -6.80 -8.91
C LYS A 204 26.35 -7.38 -8.15
N PHE A 205 25.18 -6.84 -8.41
CA PHE A 205 23.89 -7.37 -8.00
C PHE A 205 22.84 -7.03 -9.07
N ASN A 206 21.75 -7.79 -9.13
CA ASN A 206 20.77 -7.74 -10.21
C ASN A 206 19.35 -7.37 -9.76
N VAL A 207 19.11 -7.21 -8.46
CA VAL A 207 17.84 -6.75 -7.91
C VAL A 207 18.03 -5.51 -7.04
N LEU A 208 17.32 -4.43 -7.36
CA LEU A 208 17.32 -3.18 -6.59
C LEU A 208 15.96 -2.97 -5.90
N VAL A 209 15.93 -2.91 -4.57
CA VAL A 209 14.68 -2.76 -3.78
C VAL A 209 14.59 -1.36 -3.18
N SER A 210 13.52 -0.60 -3.48
CA SER A 210 13.45 0.83 -3.16
C SER A 210 12.09 1.33 -2.66
N THR A 211 12.10 2.33 -1.77
CA THR A 211 10.87 3.04 -1.32
C THR A 211 10.42 4.10 -2.32
N SER A 212 11.36 4.68 -3.05
CA SER A 212 11.14 5.89 -3.84
C SER A 212 12.35 6.17 -4.69
N ILE A 213 12.07 6.65 -5.90
CA ILE A 213 13.04 7.32 -6.76
C ILE A 213 12.45 8.70 -6.98
N GLY A 214 13.19 9.76 -6.65
CA GLY A 214 12.71 11.10 -6.99
C GLY A 214 13.07 12.24 -6.04
N GLU A 215 14.16 12.17 -5.30
CA GLU A 215 14.73 13.40 -4.69
C GLU A 215 15.78 14.04 -5.62
N GLU A 216 15.50 14.13 -6.93
CA GLU A 216 16.31 14.82 -7.96
C GLU A 216 17.56 14.08 -8.47
N GLY A 217 17.95 14.35 -9.73
CA GLY A 217 19.28 14.11 -10.31
C GLY A 217 19.77 12.67 -10.53
N ILE A 218 19.14 11.66 -9.92
CA ILE A 218 19.67 10.30 -9.91
C ILE A 218 19.22 9.52 -11.15
N ASP A 219 20.17 9.28 -12.06
CA ASP A 219 19.98 8.35 -13.18
C ASP A 219 20.09 6.90 -12.67
N ILE A 220 19.00 6.16 -12.84
CA ILE A 220 18.91 4.75 -12.48
C ILE A 220 18.93 3.96 -13.79
N PRO A 221 19.78 2.91 -13.89
CA PRO A 221 19.86 2.06 -15.07
C PRO A 221 18.51 1.50 -15.48
N SER A 222 18.29 1.36 -16.79
CA SER A 222 17.12 0.65 -17.30
C SER A 222 17.14 -0.80 -16.81
N THR A 223 15.97 -1.27 -16.39
CA THR A 223 15.75 -2.62 -15.87
C THR A 223 14.88 -3.41 -16.85
N THR A 224 15.03 -4.72 -16.88
CA THR A 224 14.19 -5.61 -17.71
C THR A 224 12.81 -5.84 -17.07
N LEU A 225 12.72 -5.71 -15.75
CA LEU A 225 11.49 -5.84 -14.99
C LEU A 225 11.40 -4.77 -13.89
N VAL A 226 10.24 -4.10 -13.83
CA VAL A 226 9.83 -3.29 -12.69
C VAL A 226 8.67 -3.98 -11.98
N LEU A 227 8.83 -4.26 -10.69
CA LEU A 227 7.80 -4.84 -9.85
C LEU A 227 7.39 -3.88 -8.73
N PHE A 228 6.09 -3.64 -8.61
CA PHE A 228 5.49 -2.92 -7.49
C PHE A 228 4.97 -3.95 -6.50
N TYR A 229 5.56 -4.03 -5.31
CA TYR A 229 5.11 -4.93 -4.25
C TYR A 229 3.72 -4.54 -3.71
N GLU A 230 3.38 -3.26 -3.86
CA GLU A 230 2.07 -2.70 -3.62
C GLU A 230 1.81 -1.51 -4.56
N PRO A 231 0.55 -1.25 -4.96
CA PRO A 231 0.22 -0.14 -5.84
C PRO A 231 0.34 1.20 -5.11
N VAL A 232 0.73 2.24 -5.85
CA VAL A 232 0.75 3.61 -5.35
C VAL A 232 -0.49 4.39 -5.77
N PRO A 233 -1.06 5.24 -4.91
CA PRO A 233 -2.21 6.07 -5.27
C PRO A 233 -1.82 7.35 -6.04
N SER A 234 -0.52 7.60 -6.22
CA SER A 234 0.01 8.76 -6.95
C SER A 234 0.26 8.43 -8.42
N ALA A 235 -0.35 9.18 -9.33
CA ALA A 235 -0.11 9.03 -10.77
C ALA A 235 1.34 9.34 -11.16
N ILE A 236 1.93 10.37 -10.54
CA ILE A 236 3.32 10.77 -10.83
C ILE A 236 4.29 9.65 -10.45
N ARG A 237 4.19 9.14 -9.20
CA ARG A 237 5.03 8.02 -8.74
C ARG A 237 4.80 6.78 -9.60
N TYR A 238 3.56 6.50 -9.99
CA TYR A 238 3.23 5.38 -10.87
C TYR A 238 3.96 5.47 -12.22
N ILE A 239 3.90 6.63 -12.89
CA ILE A 239 4.54 6.87 -14.19
C ILE A 239 6.07 6.84 -14.06
N GLN A 240 6.64 7.50 -13.05
CA GLN A 240 8.09 7.56 -12.87
C GLN A 240 8.72 6.22 -12.53
N ARG A 241 8.02 5.38 -11.75
CA ARG A 241 8.47 4.02 -11.38
C ARG A 241 8.38 3.06 -12.55
N ARG A 242 7.27 3.04 -13.30
CA ARG A 242 7.15 2.16 -14.47
C ARG A 242 8.10 2.55 -15.60
N GLY A 243 8.48 3.83 -15.71
CA GLY A 243 9.49 4.31 -16.66
C GLY A 243 10.95 3.94 -16.31
N ARG A 244 11.18 3.04 -15.34
CA ARG A 244 12.49 2.45 -15.05
C ARG A 244 12.76 1.17 -15.84
N THR A 245 11.79 0.73 -16.62
CA THR A 245 11.95 -0.29 -17.64
C THR A 245 11.52 0.27 -18.99
N ALA A 246 11.72 -0.50 -20.05
CA ALA A 246 11.34 -0.18 -21.42
C ALA A 246 11.87 1.19 -21.92
N ARG A 247 13.14 1.48 -21.64
CA ARG A 247 13.84 2.67 -22.19
C ARG A 247 14.49 2.34 -23.53
N ASP A 248 14.62 3.37 -24.37
CA ASP A 248 15.35 3.33 -25.65
C ASP A 248 14.89 2.23 -26.63
N GLY A 249 13.59 1.89 -26.57
CA GLY A 249 12.99 0.88 -27.46
C GLY A 249 13.22 -0.58 -27.03
N MET A 250 13.94 -0.81 -25.93
CA MET A 250 14.09 -2.15 -25.36
C MET A 250 12.78 -2.63 -24.72
N PRO A 251 12.45 -3.94 -24.82
CA PRO A 251 11.30 -4.50 -24.12
C PRO A 251 11.51 -4.44 -22.59
N GLY A 252 10.41 -4.41 -21.85
CA GLY A 252 10.46 -4.29 -20.41
C GLY A 252 9.10 -4.52 -19.76
N ASP A 253 9.09 -5.30 -18.69
CA ASP A 253 7.87 -5.71 -18.01
C ASP A 253 7.59 -4.87 -16.78
N VAL A 254 6.31 -4.60 -16.54
CA VAL A 254 5.84 -3.92 -15.33
C VAL A 254 4.79 -4.79 -14.65
N ILE A 255 5.13 -5.29 -13.47
CA ILE A 255 4.25 -6.13 -12.66
C ILE A 255 3.83 -5.35 -11.42
N ILE A 256 2.53 -5.39 -11.09
CA ILE A 256 1.98 -4.73 -9.89
C ILE A 256 1.25 -5.79 -9.09
N LEU A 257 1.74 -6.07 -7.89
CA LEU A 257 1.10 -7.01 -6.98
C LEU A 257 -0.10 -6.34 -6.31
N ILE A 258 -1.26 -6.96 -6.43
CA ILE A 258 -2.51 -6.47 -5.86
C ILE A 258 -3.12 -7.57 -5.01
N MET A 259 -3.25 -7.31 -3.70
CA MET A 259 -3.99 -8.21 -2.83
C MET A 259 -5.49 -7.98 -3.03
N ARG A 260 -6.18 -8.95 -3.65
CA ARG A 260 -7.65 -8.88 -3.80
C ARG A 260 -8.36 -8.68 -2.46
N GLY A 261 -9.34 -7.78 -2.43
CA GLY A 261 -10.11 -7.42 -1.25
C GLY A 261 -9.34 -6.59 -0.21
N SER A 262 -8.16 -6.06 -0.55
CA SER A 262 -7.43 -5.11 0.29
C SER A 262 -7.53 -3.68 -0.27
N ARG A 263 -6.90 -2.73 0.42
CA ARG A 263 -6.77 -1.34 -0.05
C ARG A 263 -5.96 -1.21 -1.35
N ASP A 264 -5.21 -2.24 -1.73
CA ASP A 264 -4.38 -2.25 -2.93
C ASP A 264 -5.23 -1.96 -4.18
N GLU A 265 -6.43 -2.54 -4.28
CA GLU A 265 -7.36 -2.29 -5.39
C GLU A 265 -7.72 -0.81 -5.52
N ALA A 266 -8.07 -0.17 -4.39
CA ALA A 266 -8.40 1.25 -4.37
C ALA A 266 -7.21 2.14 -4.77
N TYR A 267 -6.00 1.78 -4.33
CA TYR A 267 -4.78 2.52 -4.67
C TYR A 267 -4.42 2.37 -6.14
N TYR A 268 -4.54 1.17 -6.70
CA TYR A 268 -4.36 0.90 -8.12
C TYR A 268 -5.34 1.73 -8.97
N TRP A 269 -6.64 1.66 -8.67
CA TRP A 269 -7.62 2.45 -9.41
C TRP A 269 -7.42 3.96 -9.22
N SER A 270 -6.95 4.41 -8.05
CA SER A 270 -6.64 5.81 -7.80
C SER A 270 -5.54 6.33 -8.72
N SER A 271 -4.41 5.62 -8.86
CA SER A 271 -3.33 6.04 -9.76
C SER A 271 -3.75 6.00 -11.22
N ILE A 272 -4.45 4.95 -11.66
CA ILE A 272 -4.96 4.85 -13.04
C ILE A 272 -5.91 6.00 -13.37
N ASN A 273 -6.86 6.31 -12.47
CA ASN A 273 -7.84 7.38 -12.71
C ASN A 273 -7.19 8.76 -12.67
N LYS A 274 -6.24 9.00 -11.77
CA LYS A 274 -5.49 10.25 -11.72
C LYS A 274 -4.59 10.44 -12.95
N GLU A 275 -3.94 9.37 -13.44
CA GLU A 275 -3.19 9.42 -14.70
C GLU A 275 -4.11 9.77 -15.88
N LYS A 276 -5.27 9.09 -15.99
CA LYS A 276 -6.26 9.39 -17.03
C LYS A 276 -6.72 10.85 -16.96
N LYS A 277 -7.00 11.36 -15.75
CA LYS A 277 -7.38 12.76 -15.54
C LYS A 277 -6.26 13.71 -15.97
N MET A 278 -5.01 13.42 -15.59
CA MET A 278 -3.83 14.20 -15.98
C MET A 278 -3.71 14.29 -17.51
N HIS A 279 -3.78 13.15 -18.21
CA HIS A 279 -3.73 13.16 -19.69
C HIS A 279 -4.87 13.97 -20.29
N ARG A 280 -6.12 13.82 -19.79
CA ARG A 280 -7.26 14.63 -20.28
C ARG A 280 -7.00 16.13 -20.12
N GLN A 281 -6.46 16.55 -18.98
CA GLN A 281 -6.13 17.95 -18.72
C GLN A 281 -5.04 18.46 -19.66
N ILE A 282 -3.97 17.67 -19.88
CA ILE A 282 -2.91 18.01 -20.83
C ILE A 282 -3.46 18.15 -22.26
N TYR A 283 -4.30 17.22 -22.72
CA TYR A 283 -4.90 17.30 -24.06
C TYR A 283 -5.89 18.46 -24.19
N LYS A 284 -6.61 18.82 -23.12
CA LYS A 284 -7.47 20.01 -23.12
C LYS A 284 -6.63 21.29 -23.25
N LEU A 285 -5.60 21.43 -22.43
CA LEU A 285 -4.69 22.57 -22.48
C LEU A 285 -4.00 22.69 -23.84
N LYS A 286 -3.58 21.55 -24.43
CA LYS A 286 -3.04 21.52 -25.79
C LYS A 286 -4.01 22.15 -26.78
N LYS A 287 -5.27 21.72 -26.80
CA LYS A 287 -6.27 22.26 -27.74
C LYS A 287 -6.47 23.76 -27.57
N GLU A 288 -6.51 24.23 -26.32
CA GLU A 288 -6.61 25.65 -26.00
C GLU A 288 -5.39 26.42 -26.53
N LEU A 289 -4.18 25.90 -26.33
CA LEU A 289 -2.94 26.52 -26.84
C LEU A 289 -2.85 26.49 -28.37
N GLU A 290 -3.24 25.40 -29.02
CA GLU A 290 -3.28 25.31 -30.49
C GLU A 290 -4.25 26.33 -31.10
N ALA A 291 -5.41 26.56 -30.44
CA ALA A 291 -6.39 27.56 -30.86
C ALA A 291 -5.87 29.00 -30.71
N HIS A 292 -5.04 29.29 -29.70
CA HIS A 292 -4.47 30.63 -29.49
C HIS A 292 -3.21 30.87 -30.34
N ALA A 293 -2.36 29.85 -30.54
CA ALA A 293 -1.06 29.99 -31.19
C ALA A 293 -1.08 29.72 -32.70
N GLY A 294 -2.18 29.19 -33.24
CA GLY A 294 -2.31 28.82 -34.66
C GLY A 294 -1.32 27.73 -35.12
N LYS A 295 -0.66 27.05 -34.18
CA LYS A 295 0.36 26.01 -34.45
C LYS A 295 0.01 24.72 -33.74
N LYS A 296 0.21 23.59 -34.43
CA LYS A 296 -0.05 22.25 -33.92
C LYS A 296 1.05 21.82 -32.95
N ILE A 297 0.66 21.39 -31.75
CA ILE A 297 1.58 20.91 -30.71
C ILE A 297 1.62 19.38 -30.75
N VAL A 298 2.80 18.77 -30.88
CA VAL A 298 2.91 17.30 -30.92
C VAL A 298 3.04 16.75 -29.50
N ILE A 299 2.17 15.80 -29.14
CA ILE A 299 2.31 14.98 -27.93
C ILE A 299 2.43 13.53 -28.40
N LYS A 300 3.54 12.87 -28.08
CA LYS A 300 3.71 11.44 -28.37
C LYS A 300 2.68 10.63 -27.55
N LYS A 301 1.83 9.87 -28.24
CA LYS A 301 1.01 8.83 -27.58
C LYS A 301 1.94 7.70 -27.16
N VAL A 302 1.77 7.25 -25.92
CA VAL A 302 2.38 5.99 -25.46
C VAL A 302 1.35 4.89 -25.67
N ASP A 303 1.60 4.01 -26.64
CA ASP A 303 0.80 2.80 -26.80
C ASP A 303 1.03 1.88 -25.61
N LYS A 304 -0.05 1.57 -24.89
CA LYS A 304 -0.02 0.61 -23.79
C LYS A 304 -0.55 -0.71 -24.30
N LYS A 305 0.34 -1.65 -24.62
CA LYS A 305 -0.01 -3.08 -24.59
C LYS A 305 0.11 -3.54 -23.14
N GLY A 306 -0.97 -4.04 -22.56
CA GLY A 306 -0.99 -4.46 -21.16
C GLY A 306 -2.31 -5.14 -20.79
N GLN A 307 -2.33 -5.80 -19.62
CA GLN A 307 -3.51 -6.53 -19.16
C GLN A 307 -4.75 -5.64 -19.05
N THR A 308 -5.86 -6.09 -19.63
CA THR A 308 -7.17 -5.42 -19.55
C THR A 308 -7.98 -5.86 -18.32
N LYS A 309 -7.64 -6.99 -17.70
CA LYS A 309 -8.32 -7.56 -16.52
C LYS A 309 -7.30 -8.00 -15.46
N LEU A 310 -7.64 -7.74 -14.18
CA LEU A 310 -6.85 -8.09 -12.98
C LEU A 310 -6.55 -9.59 -12.81
N ASP A 311 -7.27 -10.44 -13.55
CA ASP A 311 -7.37 -11.88 -13.28
C ASP A 311 -6.53 -12.71 -14.25
N SER A 312 -5.84 -12.07 -15.20
CA SER A 312 -5.20 -12.74 -16.34
C SER A 312 -3.83 -13.37 -16.07
N PHE A 313 -3.35 -13.36 -14.81
CA PHE A 313 -2.04 -13.92 -14.42
C PHE A 313 -2.14 -15.14 -13.49
N VAL A 314 -3.36 -15.57 -13.14
CA VAL A 314 -3.59 -16.79 -12.36
C VAL A 314 -4.22 -17.82 -13.29
N ALA A 315 -3.36 -18.60 -13.93
CA ALA A 315 -3.66 -19.94 -14.40
C ALA A 315 -2.88 -20.90 -13.50
#